data_AF-A0A2P4X695-F1
#
_entry.id   AF-A0A2P4X695-F1
#
_cell.length_a   1.000
_cell.length_b   1.000
_cell.length_c   1.000
_cell.angle_alpha   90.00
_cell.angle_beta   90.00
_cell.angle_gamma   90.00
#
_symmetry.space_group_name_H-M   'P 1'
#
loop_
_entity.id
_entity.type
_entity.pdbx_description
1 polymer ?
#
loop_
_entity_poly.entity_id
_entity_poly.type
_entity_poly.pdbx_seq_one_letter_code
_entity_poly.pdbx_strand_id
1 'polypeptide(L)'
;MEEEVVEKDVAAAVDADNFVGPNEVVARASDGTRFYLYNHQAGGHTAFLRSGEGSVCKPVVALELEFYEALAPRFPQLRPFVPQFLGKIKVELTTTTSNEPPTSSHSSSTPPIEALTTPKKMRRGSFGKKRRLGKYNPSSSIAPPISEGGYSAQLWKQERAEKNKTKTNGVTLTRADSAKDYLVLGDLTRNFRRPCVLDIKMGTRQHGEDASPAKVISHTAKCAATTSLALGLRLCGMQIYDERDGTYTMWDKTWGRQLKPDDIEPALETYLTSGSTIRWNALEALLTKIRQLKSVMANTTGLRCWGSSLLVIYEGDQSYGPPSAD
;
A
#
# COMPACT_ATOMS: atom_id res chain seq x y z
N MET A 1 -28.88 54.52 -23.47
CA MET A 1 -27.95 54.45 -22.33
C MET A 1 -28.71 53.68 -21.26
N GLU A 2 -28.88 52.38 -21.44
CA GLU A 2 -27.87 51.31 -21.28
C GLU A 2 -27.53 51.04 -19.82
N GLU A 3 -27.67 49.76 -19.46
CA GLU A 3 -27.20 48.96 -18.31
C GLU A 3 -28.40 48.19 -17.75
N GLU A 4 -28.81 47.05 -18.30
CA GLU A 4 -28.10 45.78 -18.55
C GLU A 4 -27.51 45.12 -17.28
N VAL A 5 -28.33 44.21 -16.73
CA VAL A 5 -28.02 42.89 -16.15
C VAL A 5 -26.67 42.72 -15.46
N VAL A 6 -26.69 42.50 -14.14
CA VAL A 6 -25.83 41.49 -13.53
C VAL A 6 -26.59 40.74 -12.43
N GLU A 7 -27.38 39.75 -12.84
CA GLU A 7 -27.75 38.63 -11.98
C GLU A 7 -26.47 37.79 -11.80
N LYS A 8 -25.73 38.00 -10.70
CA LYS A 8 -24.55 37.18 -10.40
C LYS A 8 -25.02 35.84 -9.83
N ASP A 9 -24.93 34.83 -10.68
CA ASP A 9 -24.94 33.42 -10.34
C ASP A 9 -24.22 33.14 -9.03
N VAL A 10 -25.00 32.79 -8.01
CA VAL A 10 -24.51 32.05 -6.83
C VAL A 10 -24.44 30.57 -7.22
N ALA A 11 -23.57 30.24 -8.17
CA ALA A 11 -23.16 28.86 -8.40
C ALA A 11 -22.06 28.53 -7.38
N ALA A 12 -22.52 28.02 -6.23
CA ALA A 12 -21.69 27.55 -5.15
C ALA A 12 -20.60 26.59 -5.65
N ALA A 13 -19.36 26.85 -5.22
CA ALA A 13 -18.28 25.88 -5.25
C ALA A 13 -18.72 24.61 -4.49
N VAL A 14 -18.94 23.52 -5.22
CA VAL A 14 -19.06 22.17 -4.67
C VAL A 14 -17.94 21.31 -5.26
N ASP A 15 -16.70 21.76 -5.07
CA ASP A 15 -15.51 20.92 -5.19
C ASP A 15 -14.98 20.71 -3.76
N ALA A 16 -15.67 19.87 -3.01
CA ALA A 16 -15.18 19.37 -1.74
C ALA A 16 -14.76 17.91 -1.94
N ASP A 17 -13.51 17.64 -1.58
CA ASP A 17 -12.93 16.33 -1.31
C ASP A 17 -13.98 15.24 -0.98
N ASN A 18 -14.45 14.50 -1.98
CA ASN A 18 -15.19 13.28 -1.73
C ASN A 18 -14.20 12.23 -1.22
N PHE A 19 -14.05 12.22 0.10
CA PHE A 19 -13.30 11.23 0.84
C PHE A 19 -13.96 9.87 0.63
N VAL A 20 -13.28 8.98 -0.09
CA VAL A 20 -13.75 7.60 -0.24
C VAL A 20 -13.62 6.89 1.09
N GLY A 21 -14.76 6.60 1.73
CA GLY A 21 -14.78 5.88 2.99
C GLY A 21 -14.27 4.43 2.85
N PRO A 22 -13.77 3.79 3.93
CA PRO A 22 -13.22 2.43 3.88
C PRO A 22 -14.22 1.36 3.41
N ASN A 23 -15.52 1.67 3.41
CA ASN A 23 -16.60 0.79 2.95
C ASN A 23 -17.39 1.37 1.77
N GLU A 24 -16.86 2.39 1.11
CA GLU A 24 -17.47 2.93 -0.11
C GLU A 24 -17.13 2.05 -1.31
N VAL A 25 -18.15 1.70 -2.08
CA VAL A 25 -17.98 0.93 -3.32
C VAL A 25 -17.37 1.82 -4.38
N VAL A 26 -16.12 1.58 -4.73
CA VAL A 26 -15.39 2.37 -5.74
C VAL A 26 -15.47 1.80 -7.14
N ALA A 27 -15.79 0.50 -7.27
CA ALA A 27 -15.93 -0.17 -8.55
C ALA A 27 -16.86 -1.39 -8.46
N ARG A 28 -17.30 -1.88 -9.63
CA ARG A 28 -18.12 -3.09 -9.76
C ARG A 28 -17.64 -3.95 -10.92
N ALA A 29 -17.76 -5.27 -10.79
CA ALA A 29 -17.62 -6.17 -11.93
C ALA A 29 -18.97 -6.40 -12.61
N SER A 30 -18.94 -6.99 -13.81
CA SER A 30 -20.13 -7.33 -14.60
C SER A 30 -21.09 -8.30 -13.89
N ASP A 31 -20.56 -9.14 -13.00
CA ASP A 31 -21.33 -10.07 -12.16
C ASP A 31 -21.95 -9.42 -10.90
N GLY A 32 -21.76 -8.10 -10.72
CA GLY A 32 -22.27 -7.36 -9.57
C GLY A 32 -21.33 -7.32 -8.36
N THR A 33 -20.17 -7.99 -8.41
CA THR A 33 -19.16 -7.95 -7.34
C THR A 33 -18.77 -6.51 -7.03
N ARG A 34 -18.80 -6.16 -5.73
CA ARG A 34 -18.43 -4.84 -5.23
C ARG A 34 -16.95 -4.79 -4.88
N PHE A 35 -16.32 -3.66 -5.18
CA PHE A 35 -14.92 -3.41 -4.82
C PHE A 35 -14.80 -2.16 -3.96
N TYR A 36 -13.88 -2.25 -3.00
CA TYR A 36 -13.53 -1.23 -2.02
C TYR A 36 -12.04 -0.90 -2.18
N LEU A 37 -11.58 0.22 -1.63
CA LEU A 37 -10.13 0.45 -1.52
C LEU A 37 -9.52 -0.50 -0.48
N TYR A 38 -8.33 -1.02 -0.78
CA TYR A 38 -7.62 -1.88 0.15
C TYR A 38 -6.86 -1.05 1.20
N ASN A 39 -7.07 -1.33 2.49
CA ASN A 39 -6.59 -0.45 3.57
C ASN A 39 -5.11 -0.64 3.93
N HIS A 40 -4.54 -1.82 3.67
CA HIS A 40 -3.20 -2.20 4.17
C HIS A 40 -2.15 -2.27 3.06
N GLN A 41 -2.30 -1.45 2.02
CA GLN A 41 -1.26 -1.28 1.02
C GLN A 41 -0.12 -0.45 1.63
N ALA A 42 1.10 -0.97 1.63
CA ALA A 42 2.28 -0.24 2.13
C ALA A 42 3.15 0.36 1.01
N GLY A 43 2.89 0.01 -0.25
CA GLY A 43 3.72 0.44 -1.37
C GLY A 43 3.08 0.18 -2.73
N GLY A 44 3.68 0.76 -3.77
CA GLY A 44 3.26 0.58 -5.15
C GLY A 44 3.02 1.89 -5.89
N HIS A 45 2.38 1.77 -7.06
CA HIS A 45 2.06 2.90 -7.93
C HIS A 45 0.56 3.00 -8.26
N THR A 46 -0.18 1.92 -8.04
CA THR A 46 -1.61 1.84 -8.32
C THR A 46 -2.36 1.47 -7.05
N ALA A 47 -3.53 2.07 -6.86
CA ALA A 47 -4.40 1.69 -5.75
C ALA A 47 -4.82 0.21 -5.87
N PHE A 48 -4.75 -0.53 -4.78
CA PHE A 48 -5.31 -1.88 -4.71
C PHE A 48 -6.77 -1.83 -4.31
N LEU A 49 -7.55 -2.74 -4.90
CA LEU A 49 -8.94 -2.93 -4.56
C LEU A 49 -9.09 -4.15 -3.66
N ARG A 50 -10.19 -4.22 -2.91
CA ARG A 50 -10.61 -5.39 -2.15
C ARG A 50 -12.00 -5.78 -2.62
N SER A 51 -12.20 -7.04 -3.01
CA SER A 51 -13.54 -7.54 -3.35
C SER A 51 -14.41 -7.68 -2.10
N GLY A 52 -15.73 -7.74 -2.25
CA GLY A 52 -16.66 -8.02 -1.14
C GLY A 52 -16.37 -9.33 -0.40
N GLU A 53 -15.79 -10.32 -1.09
CA GLU A 53 -15.33 -11.60 -0.51
C GLU A 53 -13.99 -11.47 0.24
N GLY A 54 -13.35 -10.30 0.14
CA GLY A 54 -12.13 -9.93 0.85
C GLY A 54 -10.84 -10.27 0.11
N SER A 55 -10.86 -10.55 -1.19
CA SER A 55 -9.66 -10.80 -1.99
C SER A 55 -9.01 -9.49 -2.41
N VAL A 56 -7.68 -9.45 -2.49
CA VAL A 56 -6.95 -8.27 -2.98
C VAL A 56 -6.93 -8.30 -4.51
N CYS A 57 -7.32 -7.19 -5.12
CA CYS A 57 -7.42 -7.03 -6.56
C CYS A 57 -6.43 -5.98 -7.04
N LYS A 58 -5.53 -6.38 -7.94
CA LYS A 58 -4.46 -5.53 -8.49
C LYS A 58 -4.60 -5.43 -10.01
N PRO A 59 -4.42 -4.24 -10.63
CA PRO A 59 -4.44 -4.13 -12.09
C PRO A 59 -3.47 -5.11 -12.75
N VAL A 60 -3.90 -5.77 -13.83
CA VAL A 60 -3.08 -6.78 -14.51
C VAL A 60 -1.84 -6.13 -15.15
N VAL A 61 -0.70 -6.77 -14.93
CA VAL A 61 0.52 -6.61 -15.72
C VAL A 61 0.80 -7.96 -16.36
N ALA A 62 0.99 -8.01 -17.68
CA ALA A 62 1.10 -9.26 -18.45
C ALA A 62 2.14 -10.23 -17.85
N LEU A 63 3.36 -9.76 -17.60
CA LEU A 63 4.43 -10.57 -17.02
C LEU A 63 4.10 -11.08 -15.60
N GLU A 64 3.33 -10.32 -14.81
CA GLU A 64 2.91 -10.76 -13.47
C GLU A 64 1.83 -11.83 -13.56
N LEU A 65 0.88 -11.70 -14.50
CA LEU A 65 -0.11 -12.73 -14.78
C LEU A 65 0.56 -14.04 -15.21
N GLU A 66 1.49 -13.98 -16.17
CA GLU A 66 2.26 -15.14 -16.62
C GLU A 66 3.02 -15.81 -15.48
N PHE A 67 3.62 -15.03 -14.58
CA PHE A 67 4.28 -15.56 -13.38
C PHE A 67 3.30 -16.36 -12.50
N TYR A 68 2.11 -15.81 -12.22
CA TYR A 68 1.11 -16.48 -11.38
C TYR A 68 0.55 -17.75 -12.06
N GLU A 69 0.28 -17.71 -13.37
CA GLU A 69 -0.18 -18.88 -14.14
C GLU A 69 0.90 -19.97 -14.19
N ALA A 70 2.18 -19.59 -14.26
CA ALA A 70 3.30 -20.52 -14.29
C ALA A 70 3.77 -21.00 -12.89
N LEU A 71 3.33 -20.36 -11.80
CA LEU A 71 3.85 -20.61 -10.45
C LEU A 71 3.69 -22.07 -10.01
N ALA A 72 2.47 -22.60 -10.09
CA ALA A 72 2.19 -23.98 -9.67
C ALA A 72 2.92 -25.04 -10.53
N PRO A 73 2.90 -24.98 -11.87
CA PRO A 73 3.57 -25.99 -12.69
C PRO A 73 5.11 -25.86 -12.72
N ARG A 74 5.67 -24.65 -12.63
CA ARG A 74 7.12 -24.43 -12.80
C ARG A 74 7.88 -24.21 -11.50
N PHE A 75 7.24 -23.60 -10.50
CA PHE A 75 7.87 -23.22 -9.25
C PHE A 75 6.98 -23.55 -8.02
N PRO A 76 6.48 -24.79 -7.88
CA PRO A 76 5.57 -25.16 -6.79
C PRO A 76 6.15 -24.89 -5.40
N GLN A 77 7.48 -24.96 -5.24
CA GLN A 77 8.19 -24.67 -4.01
C GLN A 77 8.08 -23.22 -3.54
N LEU A 78 7.70 -22.28 -4.41
CA LEU A 78 7.51 -20.86 -4.07
C LEU A 78 6.10 -20.54 -3.58
N ARG A 79 5.13 -21.46 -3.74
CA ARG A 79 3.73 -21.23 -3.32
C ARG A 79 3.56 -20.78 -1.87
N PRO A 80 4.35 -21.26 -0.88
CA PRO A 80 4.23 -20.78 0.51
C PRO A 80 4.64 -19.31 0.72
N PHE A 81 5.34 -18.70 -0.24
CA PHE A 81 5.96 -17.37 -0.13
C PHE A 81 5.35 -16.34 -1.08
N VAL A 82 4.30 -16.72 -1.82
CA VAL A 82 3.64 -15.89 -2.83
C VAL A 82 2.14 -15.87 -2.52
N PRO A 83 1.43 -14.74 -2.63
CA PRO A 83 -0.02 -14.71 -2.47
C PRO A 83 -0.71 -15.74 -3.37
N GLN A 84 -1.76 -16.38 -2.85
CA GLN A 84 -2.53 -17.32 -3.65
C GLN A 84 -3.17 -16.59 -4.84
N PHE A 85 -2.93 -17.09 -6.06
CA PHE A 85 -3.62 -16.62 -7.24
C PHE A 85 -5.02 -17.27 -7.32
N LEU A 86 -6.05 -16.43 -7.38
CA LEU A 86 -7.46 -16.84 -7.42
C LEU A 86 -8.09 -16.62 -8.80
N GLY A 87 -7.33 -16.09 -9.76
CA GLY A 87 -7.77 -15.83 -11.12
C GLY A 87 -7.72 -14.35 -11.50
N LYS A 88 -8.46 -13.99 -12.55
CA LYS A 88 -8.57 -12.61 -13.05
C LYS A 88 -10.03 -12.22 -13.19
N ILE A 89 -10.31 -10.93 -13.01
CA ILE A 89 -11.66 -10.36 -13.11
C ILE A 89 -11.63 -9.04 -13.88
N LYS A 90 -12.67 -8.79 -14.68
CA LYS A 90 -12.90 -7.49 -15.32
C LYS A 90 -13.67 -6.58 -14.38
N VAL A 91 -13.11 -5.41 -14.10
CA VAL A 91 -13.68 -4.42 -13.19
C VAL A 91 -14.02 -3.14 -13.95
N GLU A 92 -15.27 -2.74 -13.87
CA GLU A 92 -15.76 -1.43 -14.32
C GLU A 92 -15.64 -0.44 -13.16
N LEU A 93 -14.79 0.58 -13.32
CA LEU A 93 -14.61 1.61 -12.31
C LEU A 93 -15.83 2.53 -12.31
N THR A 94 -16.60 2.55 -11.21
CA THR A 94 -17.74 3.46 -11.08
C THR A 94 -17.24 4.90 -10.92
N THR A 95 -17.52 5.74 -11.92
CA THR A 95 -17.46 7.20 -11.78
C THR A 95 -18.81 7.68 -11.25
N THR A 96 -19.07 7.53 -9.96
CA THR A 96 -20.23 8.17 -9.34
C THR A 96 -19.98 9.68 -9.24
N THR A 97 -20.46 10.44 -10.22
CA THR A 97 -21.13 11.71 -9.94
C THR A 97 -22.55 11.35 -9.50
N SER A 98 -22.78 11.32 -8.20
CA SER A 98 -24.11 11.07 -7.64
C SER A 98 -24.98 12.32 -7.82
N ASN A 99 -25.74 12.38 -8.92
CA ASN A 99 -26.96 13.18 -9.00
C ASN A 99 -28.15 12.28 -8.69
N GLU A 100 -28.34 11.90 -7.42
CA GLU A 100 -29.67 11.51 -6.94
C GLU A 100 -29.87 11.99 -5.49
N PRO A 101 -31.04 12.56 -5.16
CA PRO A 101 -31.35 13.02 -3.82
C PRO A 101 -31.57 11.84 -2.87
N PRO A 102 -31.24 11.97 -1.57
CA PRO A 102 -31.30 10.87 -0.63
C PRO A 102 -32.76 10.53 -0.29
N THR A 103 -33.15 9.28 -0.53
CA THR A 103 -34.35 8.68 0.07
C THR A 103 -33.94 7.63 1.11
N SER A 104 -34.78 7.54 2.14
CA SER A 104 -34.50 7.09 3.50
C SER A 104 -34.35 5.58 3.71
N SER A 105 -33.45 5.27 4.65
CA SER A 105 -33.51 4.19 5.66
C SER A 105 -33.72 2.74 5.21
N HIS A 106 -32.63 1.94 5.27
CA HIS A 106 -32.70 0.56 5.77
C HIS A 106 -31.47 0.24 6.63
N SER A 107 -31.77 -0.31 7.81
CA SER A 107 -30.84 -0.77 8.83
C SER A 107 -30.07 -2.01 8.36
N SER A 108 -28.75 -1.91 8.27
CA SER A 108 -27.84 -3.06 8.16
C SER A 108 -26.69 -2.88 9.15
N SER A 109 -26.43 -3.93 9.92
CA SER A 109 -25.43 -4.02 10.99
C SER A 109 -24.06 -3.49 10.59
N THR A 110 -23.66 -2.44 11.30
CA THR A 110 -22.39 -1.72 11.20
C THR A 110 -21.25 -2.55 11.80
N PRO A 111 -20.13 -2.78 11.09
CA PRO A 111 -18.84 -2.98 11.73
C PRO A 111 -18.32 -1.64 12.28
N PRO A 112 -17.48 -1.62 13.32
CA PRO A 112 -17.03 -0.37 13.95
C PRO A 112 -16.25 0.51 12.97
N ILE A 113 -16.65 1.78 12.88
CA ILE A 113 -15.87 2.87 12.28
C ILE A 113 -14.75 3.20 13.27
N GLU A 114 -13.49 3.19 12.84
CA GLU A 114 -12.37 3.64 13.68
C GLU A 114 -11.74 4.90 13.11
N ALA A 115 -11.76 5.95 13.95
CA ALA A 115 -11.28 7.28 13.61
C ALA A 115 -9.75 7.33 13.61
N LEU A 116 -9.18 7.81 12.50
CA LEU A 116 -7.81 8.34 12.50
C LEU A 116 -7.86 9.70 13.21
N THR A 117 -7.18 9.84 14.35
CA THR A 117 -7.04 11.13 15.04
C THR A 117 -5.58 11.49 15.25
N THR A 118 -5.28 12.79 15.30
CA THR A 118 -3.93 13.38 15.39
C THR A 118 -3.46 13.57 16.85
N PRO A 119 -2.26 13.09 17.24
CA PRO A 119 -1.64 13.48 18.51
C PRO A 119 -0.65 14.65 18.40
N LYS A 120 -0.60 15.48 19.46
CA LYS A 120 0.30 16.62 19.65
C LYS A 120 1.66 16.20 20.21
N LYS A 121 2.75 16.63 19.56
CA LYS A 121 4.15 16.75 20.04
C LYS A 121 4.83 15.51 20.66
N MET A 122 5.98 15.17 20.07
CA MET A 122 7.01 14.27 20.59
C MET A 122 7.48 14.65 22.01
N ARG A 123 7.43 13.72 22.98
CA ARG A 123 8.21 13.80 24.24
C ARG A 123 9.18 12.64 24.34
N ARG A 124 10.43 12.96 24.69
CA ARG A 124 11.55 12.04 24.88
C ARG A 124 11.30 11.11 26.08
N GLY A 125 11.33 9.81 25.84
CA GLY A 125 11.58 8.81 26.88
C GLY A 125 13.07 8.70 27.18
N SER A 126 13.43 8.77 28.45
CA SER A 126 14.79 8.68 28.97
C SER A 126 14.98 7.33 29.65
N PHE A 127 15.77 6.41 29.10
CA PHE A 127 16.49 5.37 29.85
C PHE A 127 17.70 4.86 29.04
N GLY A 128 18.87 4.79 29.70
CA GLY A 128 20.06 4.03 29.24
C GLY A 128 21.14 4.79 28.46
N LYS A 129 22.23 5.17 29.11
CA LYS A 129 23.36 5.93 28.54
C LYS A 129 24.23 5.10 27.55
N LYS A 130 24.34 5.64 26.33
CA LYS A 130 25.53 5.80 25.45
C LYS A 130 26.17 4.57 24.78
N ARG A 131 25.98 4.49 23.45
CA ARG A 131 27.06 4.70 22.44
C ARG A 131 26.53 5.50 21.24
N ARG A 132 26.96 6.77 21.21
CA ARG A 132 26.98 7.83 20.17
C ARG A 132 26.26 7.56 18.83
N LEU A 133 25.04 8.08 18.69
CA LEU A 133 24.62 8.76 17.46
C LEU A 133 25.54 9.97 17.25
N GLY A 134 26.11 10.12 16.05
CA GLY A 134 26.68 11.39 15.59
C GLY A 134 25.64 12.51 15.72
N LYS A 135 26.10 13.73 16.03
CA LYS A 135 25.27 14.92 16.25
C LYS A 135 24.25 15.09 15.10
N TYR A 136 23.00 14.74 15.38
CA TYR A 136 21.84 14.99 14.51
C TYR A 136 21.42 16.46 14.67
N ASN A 137 21.43 17.19 13.56
CA ASN A 137 21.07 18.60 13.51
C ASN A 137 19.54 18.73 13.47
N PRO A 138 18.88 19.56 14.31
CA PRO A 138 17.42 19.56 14.47
C PRO A 138 16.62 20.16 13.29
N SER A 139 17.26 20.48 12.17
CA SER A 139 16.65 21.23 11.05
C SER A 139 16.07 20.36 9.92
N SER A 140 16.10 19.03 10.04
CA SER A 140 15.46 18.13 9.06
C SER A 140 14.48 17.17 9.74
N SER A 141 13.40 17.69 10.30
CA SER A 141 12.26 16.88 10.73
C SER A 141 11.52 16.36 9.50
N ILE A 142 11.82 15.14 9.04
CA ILE A 142 10.92 14.45 8.13
C ILE A 142 9.95 13.67 9.01
N ALA A 143 8.94 14.40 9.50
CA ALA A 143 7.80 13.78 10.14
C ALA A 143 7.16 12.76 9.16
N PRO A 144 6.67 11.61 9.64
CA PRO A 144 5.88 10.71 8.80
C PRO A 144 4.68 11.50 8.23
N PRO A 145 4.40 11.41 6.91
CA PRO A 145 3.23 12.05 6.34
C PRO A 145 1.97 11.39 6.90
N ILE A 146 1.22 12.16 7.70
CA ILE A 146 -0.09 11.78 8.25
C ILE A 146 -1.10 11.87 7.11
N SER A 147 -1.81 10.79 6.80
CA SER A 147 -2.91 10.84 5.84
C SER A 147 -4.13 10.07 6.33
N GLU A 148 -5.27 10.76 6.34
CA GLU A 148 -6.58 10.15 6.46
C GLU A 148 -6.85 9.23 5.24
N GLY A 149 -7.26 7.98 5.48
CA GLY A 149 -7.72 7.03 4.43
C GLY A 149 -6.71 5.98 3.94
N GLY A 150 -5.46 5.97 4.43
CA GLY A 150 -4.46 4.94 4.06
C GLY A 150 -3.85 5.10 2.66
N TYR A 151 -2.89 4.25 2.29
CA TYR A 151 -2.06 4.42 1.09
C TYR A 151 -2.84 4.28 -0.23
N SER A 152 -3.75 3.29 -0.33
CA SER A 152 -4.58 3.11 -1.53
C SER A 152 -5.46 4.31 -1.82
N ALA A 153 -5.99 4.98 -0.79
CA ALA A 153 -6.79 6.18 -0.96
C ALA A 153 -5.97 7.34 -1.52
N GLN A 154 -4.71 7.51 -1.09
CA GLN A 154 -3.81 8.51 -1.66
C GLN A 154 -3.56 8.26 -3.15
N LEU A 155 -3.25 7.03 -3.53
CA LEU A 155 -3.03 6.66 -4.93
C LEU A 155 -4.30 6.84 -5.75
N TRP A 156 -5.45 6.46 -5.20
CA TRP A 156 -6.74 6.62 -5.87
C TRP A 156 -7.06 8.09 -6.16
N LYS A 157 -6.82 8.99 -5.21
CA LYS A 157 -6.97 10.44 -5.40
C LYS A 157 -6.06 10.97 -6.51
N GLN A 158 -4.79 10.54 -6.52
CA GLN A 158 -3.81 10.93 -7.55
C GLN A 158 -4.24 10.45 -8.94
N GLU A 159 -4.62 9.18 -9.08
CA GLU A 159 -5.08 8.59 -10.35
C GLU A 159 -6.32 9.32 -10.91
N ARG A 160 -7.25 9.74 -10.05
CA ARG A 160 -8.44 10.49 -10.48
C ARG A 160 -8.11 11.92 -10.90
N ALA A 161 -7.22 12.61 -10.18
CA ALA A 161 -6.79 13.95 -10.54
C ALA A 161 -6.09 13.99 -11.91
N GLU A 162 -5.24 13.02 -12.22
CA GLU A 162 -4.60 12.89 -13.54
C GLU A 162 -5.60 12.64 -14.68
N LYS A 163 -6.59 11.77 -14.45
CA LYS A 163 -7.65 11.51 -15.44
C LYS A 163 -8.52 12.74 -15.69
N ASN A 164 -8.82 13.54 -14.67
CA ASN A 164 -9.60 14.77 -14.82
C ASN A 164 -8.85 15.81 -15.67
N LYS A 165 -7.53 15.96 -15.48
CA LYS A 165 -6.66 16.79 -16.35
C LYS A 165 -6.60 16.32 -17.80
N THR A 166 -6.84 15.02 -18.04
CA THR A 166 -6.82 14.46 -19.40
C THR A 166 -8.18 14.64 -20.09
N LYS A 167 -9.29 14.63 -19.32
CA LYS A 167 -10.65 14.86 -19.83
C LYS A 167 -10.92 16.30 -20.26
N THR A 168 -10.19 17.29 -19.76
CA THR A 168 -10.31 18.70 -20.23
C THR A 168 -9.93 18.90 -21.69
N ASN A 169 -9.36 17.88 -22.36
CA ASN A 169 -9.00 17.90 -23.79
C ASN A 169 -10.04 17.20 -24.72
N GLY A 170 -11.29 17.01 -24.28
CA GLY A 170 -12.43 16.84 -25.19
C GLY A 170 -12.73 15.43 -25.74
N VAL A 171 -12.25 14.35 -25.12
CA VAL A 171 -12.63 12.97 -25.53
C VAL A 171 -13.52 12.31 -24.47
N THR A 172 -14.76 12.04 -24.85
CA THR A 172 -15.75 11.31 -24.04
C THR A 172 -15.45 9.81 -24.08
N LEU A 173 -15.01 9.24 -22.95
CA LEU A 173 -14.77 7.79 -22.81
C LEU A 173 -16.12 7.04 -22.78
N THR A 174 -16.31 6.08 -23.67
CA THR A 174 -17.50 5.21 -23.67
C THR A 174 -17.42 4.20 -22.51
N ARG A 175 -18.58 3.74 -22.02
CA ARG A 175 -18.70 2.83 -20.86
C ARG A 175 -17.93 1.52 -21.04
N ALA A 176 -17.78 1.03 -22.28
CA ALA A 176 -17.03 -0.18 -22.61
C ALA A 176 -15.50 -0.03 -22.52
N ASP A 177 -14.96 1.19 -22.68
CA ASP A 177 -13.52 1.49 -22.57
C ASP A 177 -13.05 1.67 -21.11
N SER A 178 -13.95 1.48 -20.13
CA SER A 178 -13.67 1.69 -18.70
C SER A 178 -13.31 0.40 -17.94
N ALA A 179 -13.59 -0.76 -18.52
CA ALA A 179 -13.34 -2.06 -17.90
C ALA A 179 -11.85 -2.40 -17.96
N LYS A 180 -11.26 -2.73 -16.81
CA LYS A 180 -9.85 -3.14 -16.71
C LYS A 180 -9.74 -4.53 -16.10
N ASP A 181 -8.76 -5.29 -16.55
CA ASP A 181 -8.45 -6.58 -15.94
C ASP A 181 -7.69 -6.39 -14.62
N TYR A 182 -8.10 -7.13 -13.59
CA TYR A 182 -7.45 -7.21 -12.29
C TYR A 182 -7.08 -8.67 -11.98
N LEU A 183 -5.88 -8.87 -11.43
CA LEU A 183 -5.50 -10.10 -10.73
C LEU A 183 -6.27 -10.18 -9.42
N VAL A 184 -6.80 -11.36 -9.10
CA VAL A 184 -7.44 -11.65 -7.81
C VAL A 184 -6.48 -12.49 -6.98
N LEU A 185 -6.08 -11.97 -5.82
CA LEU A 185 -5.07 -12.54 -4.95
C LEU A 185 -5.64 -12.76 -3.53
N GLY A 186 -5.15 -13.81 -2.87
CA GLY A 186 -5.42 -14.03 -1.45
C GLY A 186 -4.90 -12.85 -0.60
N ASP A 187 -5.73 -12.36 0.31
CA ASP A 187 -5.40 -11.28 1.22
C ASP A 187 -4.51 -11.77 2.36
N LEU A 188 -3.22 -11.39 2.33
CA LEU A 188 -2.24 -11.74 3.34
C LEU A 188 -2.52 -11.12 4.72
N THR A 189 -3.41 -10.13 4.80
CA THR A 189 -3.79 -9.43 6.03
C THR A 189 -5.09 -9.92 6.63
N ARG A 190 -5.81 -10.84 5.96
CA ARG A 190 -7.18 -11.27 6.34
C ARG A 190 -7.29 -11.79 7.77
N ASN A 191 -6.26 -12.46 8.27
CA ASN A 191 -6.24 -13.08 9.60
C ASN A 191 -5.52 -12.23 10.64
N PHE A 192 -5.29 -10.95 10.34
CA PHE A 192 -4.73 -9.98 11.27
C PHE A 192 -5.81 -8.99 11.67
N ARG A 193 -5.86 -8.62 12.94
CA ARG A 193 -6.68 -7.53 13.43
C ARG A 193 -6.00 -6.20 13.16
N ARG A 194 -4.70 -6.11 13.43
CA ARG A 194 -3.88 -4.91 13.25
C ARG A 194 -2.60 -5.21 12.49
N PRO A 195 -2.67 -5.51 11.18
CA PRO A 195 -1.49 -5.85 10.39
C PRO A 195 -0.50 -4.68 10.32
N CYS A 196 0.72 -4.90 10.82
CA CYS A 196 1.87 -4.06 10.53
C CYS A 196 2.54 -4.57 9.25
N VAL A 197 2.72 -3.71 8.24
CA VAL A 197 3.15 -4.10 6.89
C VAL A 197 4.39 -3.32 6.47
N LEU A 198 5.40 -4.00 5.97
CA LEU A 198 6.62 -3.41 5.39
C LEU A 198 6.88 -3.95 3.98
N ASP A 199 6.97 -3.06 3.01
CA ASP A 199 7.38 -3.38 1.63
C ASP A 199 8.88 -3.12 1.46
N ILE A 200 9.64 -4.18 1.23
CA ILE A 200 11.08 -4.13 0.95
C ILE A 200 11.31 -4.48 -0.50
N LYS A 201 11.82 -3.52 -1.28
CA LYS A 201 12.24 -3.78 -2.66
C LYS A 201 13.60 -4.46 -2.69
N MET A 202 13.70 -5.55 -3.44
CA MET A 202 14.90 -6.36 -3.53
C MET A 202 15.70 -6.11 -4.82
N GLY A 203 16.99 -6.38 -4.77
CA GLY A 203 17.92 -6.38 -5.89
C GLY A 203 18.72 -5.08 -6.05
N THR A 204 19.98 -5.23 -6.50
CA THR A 204 20.89 -4.14 -6.89
C THR A 204 20.59 -3.57 -8.27
N ARG A 205 19.82 -4.30 -9.08
CA ARG A 205 19.24 -3.89 -10.36
C ARG A 205 17.76 -4.23 -10.34
N GLN A 206 16.93 -3.35 -10.88
CA GLN A 206 15.47 -3.46 -10.78
C GLN A 206 14.75 -3.30 -12.12
N HIS A 207 15.48 -3.25 -13.23
CA HIS A 207 14.89 -3.36 -14.56
C HIS A 207 15.13 -4.78 -15.09
N GLY A 208 14.13 -5.33 -15.78
CA GLY A 208 14.28 -6.58 -16.53
C GLY A 208 15.06 -6.38 -17.82
N GLU A 209 15.18 -7.46 -18.59
CA GLU A 209 15.81 -7.46 -19.91
C GLU A 209 14.95 -6.73 -20.94
N ASP A 210 13.63 -6.94 -20.91
CA ASP A 210 12.66 -6.28 -21.81
C ASP A 210 12.28 -4.86 -21.38
N ALA A 211 13.06 -4.24 -20.48
CA ALA A 211 12.77 -2.91 -20.00
C ALA A 211 13.09 -1.87 -21.11
N SER A 212 12.13 -0.97 -21.38
CA SER A 212 12.38 0.14 -22.30
C SER A 212 13.57 1.00 -21.83
N PRO A 213 14.27 1.72 -22.73
CA PRO A 213 15.42 2.55 -22.36
C PRO A 213 15.09 3.54 -21.23
N ALA A 214 13.92 4.17 -21.27
CA ALA A 214 13.46 5.07 -20.22
C ALA A 214 13.31 4.37 -18.85
N LYS A 215 12.77 3.13 -18.81
CA LYS A 215 12.69 2.33 -17.58
C LYS A 215 14.07 1.92 -17.09
N VAL A 216 14.98 1.53 -17.99
CA VAL A 216 16.37 1.20 -17.66
C VAL A 216 17.05 2.38 -16.97
N ILE A 217 16.99 3.57 -17.57
CA ILE A 217 17.57 4.81 -17.01
C ILE A 217 16.95 5.11 -15.63
N SER A 218 15.62 5.16 -15.55
CA SER A 218 14.91 5.49 -14.30
C SER A 218 15.19 4.51 -13.17
N HIS A 219 15.23 3.21 -13.45
CA HIS A 219 15.47 2.18 -12.45
C HIS A 219 16.93 2.16 -12.02
N THR A 220 17.87 2.36 -12.95
CA THR A 220 19.31 2.44 -12.65
C THR A 220 19.62 3.65 -11.77
N ALA A 221 19.14 4.84 -12.15
CA ALA A 221 19.29 6.05 -11.35
C ALA A 221 18.69 5.88 -9.95
N LYS A 222 17.51 5.25 -9.86
CA LYS A 222 16.86 4.96 -8.57
C LYS A 222 17.68 3.99 -7.72
N CYS A 223 18.28 2.96 -8.30
CA CYS A 223 19.13 2.04 -7.54
C CYS A 223 20.38 2.75 -7.02
N ALA A 224 21.01 3.59 -7.84
CA ALA A 224 22.19 4.36 -7.46
C ALA A 224 21.91 5.38 -6.36
N ALA A 225 20.72 6.01 -6.36
CA ALA A 225 20.35 7.03 -5.39
C ALA A 225 19.88 6.46 -4.03
N THR A 226 19.64 5.16 -3.92
CA THR A 226 19.10 4.53 -2.70
C THR A 226 20.02 3.43 -2.17
N THR A 227 19.64 2.83 -1.05
CA THR A 227 20.30 1.64 -0.48
C THR A 227 20.29 0.41 -1.40
N SER A 228 19.55 0.43 -2.51
CA SER A 228 19.41 -0.71 -3.40
C SER A 228 20.74 -1.09 -4.05
N LEU A 229 21.51 -0.11 -4.53
CA LEU A 229 22.82 -0.41 -5.13
C LEU A 229 23.81 -0.97 -4.10
N ALA A 230 23.85 -0.36 -2.91
CA ALA A 230 24.83 -0.72 -1.87
C ALA A 230 24.50 -2.02 -1.13
N LEU A 231 23.21 -2.25 -0.81
CA LEU A 231 22.76 -3.34 0.06
C LEU A 231 21.92 -4.40 -0.67
N GLY A 232 21.53 -4.16 -1.91
CA GLY A 232 20.60 -5.03 -2.63
C GLY A 232 19.17 -4.95 -2.12
N LEU A 233 18.81 -3.94 -1.32
CA LEU A 233 17.45 -3.69 -0.86
C LEU A 233 17.16 -2.21 -0.62
N ARG A 234 15.88 -1.82 -0.58
CA ARG A 234 15.43 -0.56 0.02
C ARG A 234 14.03 -0.68 0.59
N LEU A 235 13.70 0.11 1.59
CA LEU A 235 12.33 0.21 2.10
C LEU A 235 11.49 1.06 1.13
N CYS A 236 10.31 0.58 0.76
CA CYS A 236 9.40 1.23 -0.20
C CYS A 236 8.09 1.70 0.42
N GLY A 237 7.83 1.30 1.66
CA GLY A 237 6.86 1.90 2.54
C GLY A 237 6.49 0.95 3.67
N MET A 238 5.92 1.52 4.71
CA MET A 238 5.75 0.88 6.01
C MET A 238 4.49 1.39 6.69
N GLN A 239 3.74 0.49 7.30
CA GLN A 239 2.55 0.73 8.11
C GLN A 239 2.75 0.03 9.46
N ILE A 240 2.69 0.77 10.56
CA ILE A 240 2.84 0.21 11.91
C ILE A 240 1.66 0.63 12.76
N TYR A 241 1.03 -0.33 13.42
CA TYR A 241 0.03 -0.08 14.45
C TYR A 241 0.72 0.19 15.78
N ASP A 242 0.36 1.30 16.43
CA ASP A 242 0.76 1.60 17.81
C ASP A 242 -0.42 1.35 18.75
N GLU A 243 -0.29 0.35 19.60
CA GLU A 243 -1.32 -0.02 20.58
C GLU A 243 -1.64 1.07 21.60
N ARG A 244 -0.67 1.94 21.93
CA ARG A 244 -0.86 2.96 22.97
C ARG A 244 -1.85 4.01 22.53
N ASP A 245 -1.75 4.38 21.27
CA ASP A 245 -2.56 5.44 20.66
C ASP A 245 -3.73 4.85 19.85
N GLY A 246 -3.73 3.54 19.58
CA GLY A 246 -4.74 2.87 18.77
C GLY A 246 -4.72 3.29 17.30
N THR A 247 -3.57 3.75 16.79
CA THR A 247 -3.45 4.37 15.45
C THR A 247 -2.37 3.72 14.60
N TYR A 248 -2.41 3.98 13.29
CA TYR A 248 -1.35 3.59 12.37
C TYR A 248 -0.43 4.76 12.04
N THR A 249 0.88 4.51 12.03
CA THR A 249 1.86 5.41 11.42
C THR A 249 2.32 4.84 10.08
N MET A 250 2.39 5.72 9.07
CA MET A 250 2.76 5.38 7.70
C MET A 250 4.06 6.08 7.29
N TRP A 251 4.94 5.33 6.63
CA TRP A 251 6.09 5.88 5.93
C TRP A 251 6.03 5.45 4.48
N ASP A 252 6.21 6.39 3.56
CA ASP A 252 6.03 6.13 2.14
C ASP A 252 7.37 5.85 1.43
N LYS A 253 7.27 5.66 0.10
CA LYS A 253 8.42 5.46 -0.78
C LYS A 253 9.36 6.66 -0.83
N THR A 254 8.91 7.87 -0.52
CA THR A 254 9.75 9.07 -0.56
C THR A 254 10.65 9.12 0.66
N TRP A 255 10.13 8.75 1.84
CA TRP A 255 10.94 8.51 3.04
C TRP A 255 11.96 7.40 2.81
N GLY A 256 11.52 6.23 2.32
CA GLY A 256 12.41 5.07 2.14
C GLY A 256 13.56 5.30 1.14
N ARG A 257 13.39 6.22 0.18
CA ARG A 257 14.46 6.62 -0.77
C ARG A 257 15.55 7.48 -0.14
N GLN A 258 15.28 8.12 0.99
CA GLN A 258 16.22 9.03 1.65
C GLN A 258 17.20 8.29 2.57
N LEU A 259 16.81 7.09 3.02
CA LEU A 259 17.62 6.24 3.89
C LEU A 259 18.98 5.91 3.27
N LYS A 260 20.00 5.91 4.13
CA LYS A 260 21.36 5.44 3.86
C LYS A 260 21.56 4.06 4.48
N PRO A 261 22.66 3.35 4.14
CA PRO A 261 22.90 2.01 4.66
C PRO A 261 22.80 1.91 6.19
N ASP A 262 23.36 2.88 6.91
CA ASP A 262 23.36 2.92 8.38
C ASP A 262 21.97 3.18 8.98
N ASP A 263 21.01 3.67 8.19
CA ASP A 263 19.64 3.92 8.63
C ASP A 263 18.74 2.67 8.57
N ILE A 264 19.18 1.60 7.88
CA ILE A 264 18.33 0.42 7.65
C ILE A 264 18.04 -0.35 8.93
N GLU A 265 19.05 -0.62 9.76
CA GLU A 265 18.86 -1.35 11.01
C GLU A 265 17.94 -0.58 11.99
N PRO A 266 18.15 0.73 12.26
CA PRO A 266 17.21 1.53 13.05
C PRO A 266 15.78 1.57 12.48
N ALA A 267 15.63 1.60 11.15
CA ALA A 267 14.33 1.57 10.50
C ALA A 267 13.60 0.23 10.68
N LEU A 268 14.34 -0.89 10.65
CA LEU A 268 13.78 -2.23 10.92
C LEU A 268 13.45 -2.42 12.41
N GLU A 269 14.25 -1.88 13.31
CA GLU A 269 13.93 -1.85 14.75
C GLU A 269 12.64 -1.06 15.01
N THR A 270 12.50 0.10 14.35
CA THR A 270 11.26 0.88 14.38
C THR A 270 10.08 0.06 13.86
N TYR A 271 10.23 -0.61 12.71
CA TYR A 271 9.20 -1.48 12.13
C TYR A 271 8.70 -2.54 13.10
N LEU A 272 9.62 -3.14 13.86
CA LEU A 272 9.33 -4.25 14.78
C LEU A 272 8.91 -3.77 16.17
N THR A 273 8.81 -2.46 16.41
CA THR A 273 8.40 -1.93 17.70
C THR A 273 6.91 -1.61 17.68
N SER A 274 6.13 -2.30 18.54
CA SER A 274 4.73 -1.94 18.82
C SER A 274 4.67 -1.27 20.19
N GLY A 275 4.21 -0.02 20.24
CA GLY A 275 4.21 0.80 21.44
C GLY A 275 5.63 1.08 21.97
N SER A 276 6.00 0.41 23.07
CA SER A 276 7.28 0.63 23.77
C SER A 276 8.20 -0.60 23.71
N THR A 277 7.82 -1.67 23.02
CA THR A 277 8.55 -2.95 23.04
C THR A 277 8.76 -3.50 21.63
N ILE A 278 9.95 -4.08 21.40
CA ILE A 278 10.24 -4.84 20.19
C ILE A 278 9.43 -6.15 20.20
N ARG A 279 8.80 -6.47 19.07
CA ARG A 279 8.03 -7.68 18.80
C ARG A 279 8.96 -8.84 18.45
N TRP A 280 9.67 -9.34 19.45
CA TRP A 280 10.66 -10.42 19.29
C TRP A 280 10.09 -11.70 18.68
N ASN A 281 8.88 -12.08 19.11
CA ASN A 281 8.13 -13.22 18.55
C ASN A 281 7.87 -13.06 17.05
N ALA A 282 7.47 -11.85 16.62
CA ALA A 282 7.27 -11.53 15.21
C ALA A 282 8.60 -11.59 14.45
N LEU A 283 9.67 -10.99 15.01
CA LEU A 283 11.01 -11.03 14.41
C LEU A 283 11.48 -12.46 14.20
N GLU A 284 11.36 -13.34 15.20
CA GLU A 284 11.79 -14.74 15.10
C GLU A 284 11.00 -15.53 14.04
N ALA A 285 9.67 -15.37 14.01
CA ALA A 285 8.81 -16.00 13.01
C ALA A 285 9.11 -15.51 11.58
N LEU A 286 9.29 -14.19 11.41
CA LEU A 286 9.65 -13.58 10.14
C LEU A 286 11.02 -14.03 9.67
N LEU A 287 12.01 -14.04 10.56
CA LEU A 287 13.38 -14.47 10.25
C LEU A 287 13.42 -15.94 9.81
N THR A 288 12.62 -16.80 10.44
CA THR A 288 12.45 -18.19 10.03
C THR A 288 11.93 -18.29 8.60
N LYS A 289 10.86 -17.56 8.25
CA LYS A 289 10.31 -17.54 6.88
C LYS A 289 11.29 -16.98 5.86
N ILE A 290 12.03 -15.91 6.20
CA ILE A 290 13.04 -15.32 5.30
C ILE A 290 14.18 -16.30 5.04
N ARG A 291 14.65 -17.05 6.06
CA ARG A 291 15.67 -18.08 5.90
C ARG A 291 15.19 -19.23 5.01
N GLN A 292 13.95 -19.67 5.19
CA GLN A 292 13.34 -20.69 4.34
C GLN A 292 13.25 -20.21 2.88
N LEU A 293 12.72 -19.00 2.66
CA LEU A 293 12.65 -18.40 1.32
C LEU A 293 14.04 -18.28 0.68
N LYS A 294 15.04 -17.82 1.44
CA LYS A 294 16.42 -17.75 0.95
C LYS A 294 16.93 -19.11 0.47
N SER A 295 16.68 -20.17 1.24
CA SER A 295 17.05 -21.54 0.87
C SER A 295 16.35 -21.99 -0.41
N VAL A 296 15.03 -21.76 -0.50
CA VAL A 296 14.24 -22.12 -1.70
C VAL A 296 14.71 -21.35 -2.94
N MET A 297 14.92 -20.05 -2.81
CA MET A 297 15.40 -19.20 -3.91
C MET A 297 16.79 -19.60 -4.38
N ALA A 298 17.70 -19.98 -3.47
CA ALA A 298 19.06 -20.42 -3.83
C ALA A 298 19.08 -21.69 -4.68
N ASN A 299 18.06 -22.54 -4.55
CA ASN A 299 17.92 -23.79 -5.32
C ASN A 299 16.96 -23.66 -6.51
N THR A 300 16.35 -22.50 -6.72
CA THR A 300 15.41 -22.27 -7.82
C THR A 300 16.16 -21.77 -9.05
N THR A 301 16.11 -22.53 -10.15
CA THR A 301 16.70 -22.16 -11.44
C THR A 301 15.61 -21.70 -12.42
N GLY A 302 16.01 -20.95 -13.45
CA GLY A 302 15.06 -20.46 -14.48
C GLY A 302 14.11 -19.36 -14.02
N LEU A 303 14.33 -18.76 -12.85
CA LEU A 303 13.58 -17.60 -12.35
C LEU A 303 14.52 -16.45 -12.01
N ARG A 304 14.22 -15.26 -12.51
CA ARG A 304 14.89 -14.02 -12.12
C ARG A 304 13.85 -12.95 -11.79
N CYS A 305 13.82 -12.53 -10.53
CA CYS A 305 12.91 -11.49 -10.06
C CYS A 305 13.58 -10.12 -10.12
N TRP A 306 13.09 -9.22 -10.97
CA TRP A 306 13.55 -7.84 -11.08
C TRP A 306 12.56 -6.88 -10.44
N GLY A 307 13.00 -6.08 -9.48
CA GLY A 307 12.13 -5.08 -8.85
C GLY A 307 10.96 -5.67 -8.08
N SER A 308 11.02 -6.94 -7.69
CA SER A 308 10.06 -7.59 -6.79
C SER A 308 10.28 -7.17 -5.33
N SER A 309 9.25 -7.33 -4.50
CA SER A 309 9.30 -7.03 -3.07
C SER A 309 9.29 -8.30 -2.22
N LEU A 310 9.87 -8.20 -1.03
CA LEU A 310 9.39 -8.95 0.12
C LEU A 310 8.37 -8.09 0.86
N LEU A 311 7.20 -8.65 1.12
CA LEU A 311 6.20 -8.05 1.99
C LEU A 311 6.30 -8.72 3.35
N VAL A 312 6.67 -7.96 4.37
CA VAL A 312 6.82 -8.42 5.75
C VAL A 312 5.57 -7.97 6.51
N ILE A 313 4.89 -8.90 7.17
CA ILE A 313 3.64 -8.65 7.88
C ILE A 313 3.66 -9.34 9.24
N TYR A 314 3.23 -8.63 10.28
CA TYR A 314 2.98 -9.21 11.60
C TYR A 314 1.76 -8.57 12.29
N GLU A 315 1.27 -9.21 13.35
CA GLU A 315 0.15 -8.72 14.16
C GLU A 315 0.63 -7.67 15.18
N GLY A 316 0.11 -6.45 15.02
CA GLY A 316 0.38 -5.31 15.89
C GLY A 316 -0.40 -5.37 17.21
N ASP A 317 -1.59 -5.96 17.22
CA ASP A 317 -2.41 -6.17 18.42
C ASP A 317 -1.92 -7.41 19.17
N GLN A 318 -1.18 -7.19 20.25
CA GLN A 318 -0.60 -8.22 21.09
C GLN A 318 -1.65 -9.02 21.85
N SER A 319 -2.87 -8.49 22.00
CA SER A 319 -4.00 -9.24 22.55
C SER A 319 -4.66 -10.17 21.53
N TYR A 320 -4.32 -10.02 20.24
CA TYR A 320 -4.86 -10.81 19.15
C TYR A 320 -3.90 -11.92 18.73
N GLY A 321 -4.31 -13.17 18.95
CA GLY A 321 -3.51 -14.38 18.76
C GLY A 321 -4.12 -15.52 19.57
N PRO A 322 -3.63 -16.77 19.47
CA PRO A 322 -4.15 -17.83 20.33
C PRO A 322 -4.00 -17.38 21.80
N PRO A 323 -5.03 -17.56 22.65
CA PRO A 323 -4.90 -17.34 24.08
C PRO A 323 -3.66 -18.09 24.58
N SER A 324 -3.00 -17.56 25.61
CA SER A 324 -2.10 -18.38 26.41
C SER A 324 -2.81 -19.70 26.69
N ALA A 325 -2.17 -20.81 26.34
CA ALA A 325 -2.59 -22.09 26.88
C ALA A 325 -2.44 -21.96 28.40
N ASP A 326 -3.58 -21.90 29.09
CA ASP A 326 -3.64 -22.13 30.53
C ASP A 326 -3.05 -23.51 30.86
#